data_AF-A0A7S1T6X1-F1
#
_entry.id   AF-A0A7S1T6X1-F1
#
_cell.length_a   1.000
_cell.length_b   1.000
_cell.length_c   1.000
_cell.angle_alpha   90.00
_cell.angle_beta   90.00
_cell.angle_gamma   90.00
#
_symmetry.space_group_name_H-M   'P 1'
#
loop_
_entity.id
_entity.type
_entity.pdbx_description
1 polymer ?
#
loop_
_entity_poly.entity_id
_entity_poly.type
_entity_poly.pdbx_seq_one_letter_code
_entity_poly.pdbx_strand_id
1 'polypeptide(L)'
;AIVVEMVVRLETIQHVEELPLYARQIQALECLQIYAPMGHAVGVGSLAGKLEDLCFKILFPKSYKETEQWLHLKRGAAEELLDRCREELQAALASDPEFHALAGGVMLRGRTKSLFSTMKKLLRLEAPARGGRKRHQVHDLLGI
;
A
#
# COMPACT_ATOMS: atom_id res chain seq x y z
N ALA A 1 12.22 -7.23 -19.52
CA ALA A 1 13.39 -7.37 -18.63
C ALA A 1 13.12 -6.79 -17.23
N ILE A 2 12.78 -5.50 -17.11
CA ILE A 2 12.66 -4.81 -15.80
C ILE A 2 11.63 -5.45 -14.85
N VAL A 3 10.47 -5.87 -15.34
CA VAL A 3 9.43 -6.51 -14.51
C VAL A 3 9.91 -7.83 -13.90
N VAL A 4 10.67 -8.63 -14.65
CA VAL A 4 11.23 -9.90 -14.17
C VAL A 4 12.25 -9.64 -13.05
N GLU A 5 13.15 -8.67 -13.25
CA GLU A 5 14.11 -8.26 -12.24
C GLU A 5 13.41 -7.78 -10.95
N MET A 6 12.32 -7.04 -11.07
CA MET A 6 11.55 -6.62 -9.89
C MET A 6 10.98 -7.78 -9.09
N VAL A 7 10.48 -8.82 -9.77
CA VAL A 7 9.99 -10.03 -9.09
C VAL A 7 11.14 -10.72 -8.37
N VAL A 8 12.32 -10.83 -9.00
CA VAL A 8 13.52 -11.38 -8.36
C VAL A 8 13.94 -10.58 -7.13
N ARG A 9 13.87 -9.24 -7.19
CA ARG A 9 14.18 -8.38 -6.02
C ARG A 9 13.16 -8.52 -4.91
N LEU A 10 11.88 -8.65 -5.24
CA LEU A 10 10.83 -8.91 -4.27
C LEU A 10 11.09 -10.22 -3.53
N GLU A 11 11.36 -11.30 -4.27
CA GLU A 11 11.67 -12.62 -3.71
C GLU A 11 12.92 -12.56 -2.80
N THR A 12 13.97 -11.88 -3.26
CA THR A 12 15.21 -11.68 -2.49
C THR A 12 14.94 -10.99 -1.15
N ILE A 13 14.16 -9.91 -1.17
CA ILE A 13 13.83 -9.14 0.04
C ILE A 13 12.96 -9.96 1.01
N GLN A 14 12.12 -10.87 0.51
CA GLN A 14 11.31 -11.76 1.36
C GLN A 14 12.15 -12.79 2.12
N HIS A 15 13.27 -13.23 1.54
CA HIS A 15 14.15 -14.27 2.11
C HIS A 15 15.45 -13.71 2.68
N VAL A 16 15.51 -12.40 2.91
CA VAL A 16 16.75 -11.68 3.30
C VAL A 16 17.23 -12.02 4.72
N GLU A 17 16.46 -12.78 5.50
CA GLU A 17 16.71 -13.05 6.92
C GLU A 17 18.01 -13.82 7.18
N GLU A 18 18.46 -14.61 6.21
CA GLU A 18 19.72 -15.37 6.25
C GLU A 18 20.97 -14.48 6.19
N LEU A 19 20.82 -13.23 5.75
CA LEU A 19 21.92 -12.30 5.59
C LEU A 19 22.24 -11.54 6.91
N PRO A 20 23.50 -11.13 7.11
CA PRO A 20 23.85 -10.18 8.16
C PRO A 20 23.04 -8.88 8.05
N LEU A 21 22.78 -8.21 9.17
CA LEU A 21 21.93 -7.02 9.22
C LEU A 21 22.36 -5.92 8.23
N TYR A 22 23.66 -5.66 8.09
CA TYR A 22 24.17 -4.65 7.17
C TYR A 22 23.81 -4.97 5.71
N ALA A 23 23.91 -6.23 5.31
CA ALA A 23 23.62 -6.68 3.95
C ALA A 23 22.11 -6.58 3.65
N ARG A 24 21.26 -6.95 4.64
CA ARG A 24 19.81 -6.74 4.55
C ARG A 24 19.45 -5.29 4.30
N GLN A 25 20.07 -4.38 5.06
CA GLN A 25 19.80 -2.95 4.95
C GLN A 25 20.25 -2.39 3.60
N ILE A 26 21.42 -2.80 3.10
CA ILE A 26 21.90 -2.37 1.77
C ILE A 26 20.93 -2.81 0.68
N GLN A 27 20.52 -4.08 0.67
CA GLN A 27 19.59 -4.59 -0.34
C GLN A 27 18.22 -3.91 -0.25
N ALA A 28 17.68 -3.72 0.96
CA ALA A 28 16.42 -3.01 1.15
C ALA A 28 16.51 -1.56 0.69
N LEU A 29 17.64 -0.90 0.93
CA LEU A 29 17.87 0.49 0.50
C LEU A 29 17.95 0.60 -1.02
N GLU A 30 18.68 -0.30 -1.69
CA GLU A 30 18.78 -0.39 -3.14
C GLU A 30 17.39 -0.62 -3.77
N CYS A 31 16.64 -1.60 -3.24
CA CYS A 31 15.27 -1.91 -3.63
C CYS A 31 14.34 -0.70 -3.50
N LEU A 32 14.45 0.03 -2.39
CA LEU A 32 13.61 1.19 -2.12
C LEU A 32 13.94 2.41 -2.99
N GLN A 33 15.23 2.68 -3.25
CA GLN A 33 15.65 3.87 -3.98
C GLN A 33 15.66 3.71 -5.49
N ILE A 34 15.88 2.48 -5.99
CA ILE A 34 16.08 2.24 -7.42
C ILE A 34 14.90 1.44 -7.97
N TYR A 35 14.66 0.23 -7.46
CA TYR A 35 13.71 -0.70 -8.06
C TYR A 35 12.25 -0.32 -7.84
N ALA A 36 11.88 0.18 -6.66
CA ALA A 36 10.52 0.66 -6.41
C ALA A 36 10.11 1.82 -7.34
N PRO A 37 10.90 2.91 -7.49
CA PRO A 37 10.61 3.96 -8.46
C PRO A 37 10.53 3.47 -9.91
N MET A 38 11.43 2.58 -10.32
CA MET A 38 11.37 1.96 -11.65
C MET A 38 10.08 1.18 -11.86
N GLY A 39 9.61 0.45 -10.85
CA GLY A 39 8.36 -0.29 -10.93
C GLY A 39 7.14 0.59 -11.09
N HIS A 40 7.11 1.72 -10.38
CA HIS A 40 6.07 2.73 -10.59
C HIS A 40 6.13 3.31 -12.01
N ALA A 41 7.33 3.57 -12.54
CA ALA A 41 7.51 4.12 -13.88
C ALA A 41 7.08 3.16 -15.00
N VAL A 42 7.28 1.86 -14.81
CA VAL A 42 6.92 0.81 -15.81
C VAL A 42 5.45 0.36 -15.68
N GLY A 43 4.69 0.89 -14.71
CA GLY A 43 3.27 0.60 -14.54
C GLY A 43 2.95 -0.63 -13.68
N VAL A 44 3.94 -1.20 -12.99
CA VAL A 44 3.77 -2.33 -12.04
C VAL A 44 3.70 -1.85 -10.59
N GLY A 45 2.89 -0.81 -10.35
CA GLY A 45 2.78 -0.14 -9.05
C GLY A 45 2.33 -1.04 -7.89
N SER A 46 1.57 -2.11 -8.16
CA SER A 46 1.22 -3.12 -7.15
C SER A 46 2.46 -3.85 -6.61
N LEU A 47 3.36 -4.26 -7.51
CA LEU A 47 4.58 -4.96 -7.16
C LEU A 47 5.56 -4.01 -6.46
N ALA A 48 5.69 -2.78 -6.99
CA ALA A 48 6.49 -1.72 -6.37
C ALA A 48 6.01 -1.42 -4.94
N GLY A 49 4.69 -1.30 -4.71
CA GLY A 49 4.14 -1.05 -3.38
C GLY A 49 4.42 -2.19 -2.38
N LYS A 50 4.37 -3.44 -2.83
CA LYS A 50 4.76 -4.60 -1.99
C LYS A 50 6.24 -4.54 -1.62
N LEU A 51 7.10 -4.24 -2.59
CA LEU A 51 8.55 -4.09 -2.37
C LEU A 51 8.84 -2.96 -1.37
N GLU A 52 8.18 -1.80 -1.54
CA GLU A 52 8.30 -0.66 -0.63
C GLU A 52 7.96 -1.03 0.82
N ASP A 53 6.87 -1.75 1.04
CA ASP A 53 6.44 -2.14 2.39
C ASP A 53 7.42 -3.12 3.07
N LEU A 54 7.98 -4.06 2.30
CA LEU A 54 9.01 -4.98 2.82
C LEU A 54 10.31 -4.25 3.15
N CYS A 55 10.78 -3.40 2.24
CA CYS A 55 11.97 -2.57 2.50
C CYS A 55 11.77 -1.66 3.70
N PHE A 56 10.57 -1.08 3.87
CA PHE A 56 10.23 -0.26 5.02
C PHE A 56 10.33 -1.04 6.33
N LYS A 57 9.84 -2.29 6.36
CA LYS A 57 9.95 -3.17 7.53
C LYS A 57 11.41 -3.43 7.93
N ILE A 58 12.29 -3.62 6.96
CA ILE A 58 13.72 -3.90 7.19
C ILE A 58 14.47 -2.65 7.65
N LEU A 59 14.28 -1.52 6.96
CA LEU A 59 15.04 -0.29 7.21
C LEU A 59 14.57 0.43 8.48
N PHE A 60 13.26 0.41 8.78
CA PHE A 60 12.66 1.19 9.86
C PHE A 60 11.66 0.36 10.69
N PRO A 61 12.11 -0.71 11.37
CA PRO A 61 11.21 -1.68 12.02
C PRO A 61 10.34 -1.07 13.13
N LYS A 62 10.84 -0.06 13.86
CA LYS A 62 10.07 0.64 14.90
C LYS A 62 8.93 1.45 14.29
N SER A 63 9.25 2.31 13.32
CA SER A 63 8.27 3.13 12.60
C SER A 63 7.26 2.29 11.82
N TYR A 64 7.67 1.13 11.31
CA TYR A 64 6.78 0.17 10.67
C TYR A 64 5.69 -0.29 11.66
N LYS A 65 6.09 -0.77 12.85
CA LYS A 65 5.15 -1.23 13.89
C LYS A 65 4.20 -0.12 14.34
N GLU A 66 4.71 1.10 14.53
CA GLU A 66 3.88 2.24 14.91
C GLU A 66 2.84 2.59 13.82
N THR A 67 3.26 2.57 12.56
CA THR A 67 2.38 2.83 11.42
C THR A 67 1.31 1.75 11.27
N GLU A 68 1.70 0.48 11.44
CA GLU A 68 0.80 -0.68 11.40
C GLU A 68 -0.26 -0.61 12.50
N GLN A 69 0.15 -0.36 13.75
CA GLN A 69 -0.77 -0.19 14.88
C GLN A 69 -1.74 0.97 14.65
N TRP A 70 -1.25 2.10 14.17
CA TRP A 70 -2.08 3.25 13.87
C TRP A 70 -3.10 2.96 12.77
N LEU A 71 -2.69 2.25 11.72
CA LEU A 71 -3.58 1.85 10.62
C LEU A 71 -4.65 0.87 11.11
N HIS A 72 -4.27 -0.09 11.96
CA HIS A 72 -5.20 -1.07 12.54
C HIS A 72 -6.29 -0.38 13.38
N LEU A 73 -5.93 0.60 14.21
CA LEU A 73 -6.90 1.38 14.99
C LEU A 73 -7.88 2.16 14.12
N LYS A 74 -7.49 2.52 12.89
CA LYS A 74 -8.34 3.23 11.94
C LYS A 74 -9.18 2.30 11.05
N ARG A 75 -8.79 1.03 10.91
CA ARG A 75 -9.49 0.07 10.05
C ARG A 75 -10.87 -0.30 10.57
N GLY A 76 -11.04 -0.60 11.87
CA GLY A 76 -12.31 -1.11 12.38
C GLY A 76 -13.53 -0.26 12.01
N ALA A 77 -13.50 1.06 12.28
CA ALA A 77 -14.62 1.94 11.97
C ALA A 77 -14.85 2.18 10.46
N ALA A 78 -13.85 1.92 9.63
CA ALA A 78 -13.89 2.20 8.21
C ALA A 78 -14.16 0.93 7.37
N GLU A 79 -13.84 -0.26 7.87
CA GLU A 79 -14.22 -1.54 7.27
C GLU A 79 -15.74 -1.69 7.24
N GLU A 80 -16.43 -1.43 8.35
CA GLU A 80 -17.91 -1.46 8.39
C GLU A 80 -18.55 -0.50 7.38
N LEU A 81 -17.95 0.69 7.20
CA LEU A 81 -18.43 1.66 6.22
C LEU A 81 -18.19 1.16 4.78
N LEU A 82 -17.00 0.64 4.51
CA LEU A 82 -16.66 0.08 3.20
C LEU A 82 -17.54 -1.12 2.85
N ASP A 83 -17.84 -2.00 3.81
CA ASP A 83 -18.68 -3.17 3.56
C ASP A 83 -20.11 -2.74 3.19
N ARG A 84 -20.70 -1.78 3.91
CA ARG A 84 -22.01 -1.21 3.53
C ARG A 84 -21.97 -0.58 2.14
N CYS A 85 -20.98 0.26 1.86
CA CYS A 85 -20.85 0.89 0.55
C CYS A 85 -20.67 -0.15 -0.56
N ARG A 86 -19.97 -1.26 -0.29
CA ARG A 86 -19.78 -2.36 -1.24
C ARG A 86 -21.10 -3.08 -1.52
N GLU A 87 -21.87 -3.38 -0.48
CA GLU A 87 -23.19 -4.01 -0.63
C GLU A 87 -24.16 -3.14 -1.43
N GLU A 88 -24.20 -1.84 -1.13
CA GLU A 88 -25.02 -0.86 -1.86
C GLU A 88 -24.61 -0.76 -3.33
N LEU A 89 -23.30 -0.66 -3.62
CA LEU A 89 -22.77 -0.66 -4.98
C LEU A 89 -23.10 -1.96 -5.70
N GLN A 90 -22.94 -3.10 -5.05
CA GLN A 90 -23.21 -4.40 -5.65
C GLN A 90 -24.69 -4.57 -5.97
N ALA A 91 -25.59 -4.13 -5.09
CA ALA A 91 -27.03 -4.14 -5.32
C ALA A 91 -27.43 -3.20 -6.49
N ALA A 92 -26.86 -2.00 -6.53
CA ALA A 92 -27.12 -1.04 -7.61
C ALA A 92 -26.68 -1.59 -8.98
N LEU A 93 -25.48 -2.17 -9.05
CA LEU A 93 -24.97 -2.79 -10.28
C LEU A 93 -25.78 -4.02 -10.67
N ALA A 94 -26.24 -4.82 -9.70
CA ALA A 94 -27.13 -5.98 -9.94
C ALA A 94 -28.48 -5.59 -10.53
N SER A 95 -28.98 -4.41 -10.19
CA SER A 95 -30.26 -3.88 -10.66
C SER A 95 -30.22 -3.26 -12.06
N ASP A 96 -29.03 -3.13 -12.67
CA ASP A 96 -28.83 -2.53 -13.99
C ASP A 96 -28.61 -3.60 -15.08
N PRO A 97 -29.66 -3.94 -15.86
CA PRO A 97 -29.57 -4.96 -16.90
C PRO A 97 -28.75 -4.51 -18.12
N GLU A 98 -28.65 -3.22 -18.40
CA GLU A 98 -27.85 -2.69 -19.51
C GLU A 98 -26.36 -2.80 -19.20
N PHE A 99 -25.99 -2.46 -17.96
CA PHE A 99 -24.64 -2.66 -17.46
C PHE A 99 -24.23 -4.14 -17.47
N HIS A 100 -25.12 -5.05 -17.06
CA HIS A 100 -24.85 -6.48 -17.12
C HIS A 100 -24.71 -7.05 -18.53
N ALA A 101 -25.42 -6.49 -19.51
CA ALA A 101 -25.27 -6.88 -20.91
C ALA A 101 -23.92 -6.45 -21.49
N LEU A 102 -23.35 -5.35 -20.98
CA LEU A 102 -22.05 -4.81 -21.42
C LEU A 102 -20.86 -5.39 -20.62
N ALA A 103 -21.06 -5.68 -19.34
CA ALA A 103 -20.01 -6.12 -18.44
C ALA A 103 -19.97 -7.65 -18.34
N GLY A 104 -18.84 -8.27 -18.71
CA GLY A 104 -18.58 -9.71 -18.56
C GLY A 104 -18.41 -10.21 -17.11
N GLY A 105 -18.95 -9.46 -16.13
CA GLY A 105 -18.77 -9.68 -14.69
C GLY A 105 -18.09 -8.50 -14.00
N VAL A 106 -18.39 -8.31 -12.71
CA VAL A 106 -17.87 -7.20 -11.90
C VAL A 106 -17.24 -7.73 -10.62
N MET A 107 -16.07 -7.21 -10.28
CA MET A 107 -15.38 -7.52 -9.04
C MET A 107 -15.07 -6.24 -8.26
N LEU A 108 -15.83 -6.01 -7.18
CA LEU A 108 -15.55 -4.93 -6.23
C LEU A 108 -14.48 -5.38 -5.24
N ARG A 109 -13.42 -4.57 -5.06
CA ARG A 109 -12.33 -4.84 -4.11
C ARG A 109 -12.04 -3.60 -3.28
N GLY A 110 -12.11 -3.73 -1.96
CA GLY A 110 -11.59 -2.71 -1.07
C GLY A 110 -10.08 -2.53 -1.24
N ARG A 111 -9.63 -1.29 -1.36
CA ARG A 111 -8.22 -0.91 -1.41
C ARG A 111 -7.81 -0.26 -0.10
N THR A 112 -6.78 -0.83 0.54
CA THR A 112 -6.11 -0.17 1.66
C THR A 112 -4.82 0.49 1.18
N LYS A 113 -4.48 1.66 1.73
CA LYS A 113 -3.19 2.32 1.46
C LYS A 113 -2.02 1.45 1.98
N SER A 114 -0.89 1.44 1.27
CA SER A 114 0.31 0.73 1.73
C SER A 114 0.91 1.37 2.99
N LEU A 115 1.64 0.59 3.79
CA LEU A 115 2.24 1.08 5.04
C LEU A 115 3.30 2.15 4.76
N PHE A 116 4.15 1.94 3.76
CA PHE A 116 5.17 2.90 3.36
C PHE A 116 4.56 4.22 2.88
N SER A 117 3.46 4.16 2.11
CA SER A 117 2.75 5.37 1.67
C SER A 117 2.06 6.08 2.83
N THR A 118 1.54 5.32 3.80
CA THR A 118 0.94 5.87 5.03
C THR A 118 2.01 6.58 5.86
N MET A 119 3.16 5.94 6.09
CA MET A 119 4.30 6.55 6.78
C MET A 119 4.77 7.82 6.07
N LYS A 120 5.00 7.78 4.74
CA LYS A 120 5.37 8.98 3.95
C LYS A 120 4.38 10.13 4.15
N LYS A 121 3.09 9.80 4.23
CA LYS A 121 2.03 10.79 4.50
C LYS A 121 2.16 11.33 5.92
N LEU A 122 2.25 10.47 6.94
CA LEU A 122 2.41 10.88 8.35
C LEU A 122 3.62 11.79 8.57
N LEU A 123 4.79 11.46 7.99
CA LEU A 123 5.98 12.29 8.08
C LEU A 123 5.80 13.68 7.45
N ARG A 124 5.09 13.77 6.32
CA ARG A 124 4.78 15.08 5.69
C ARG A 124 3.83 15.93 6.56
N LEU A 125 3.01 15.30 7.41
CA LEU A 125 2.08 16.00 8.30
C LEU A 125 2.78 16.57 9.54
N GLU A 126 3.87 15.95 10.00
CA GLU A 126 4.65 16.41 11.16
C GLU A 126 5.60 17.58 10.84
N ALA A 127 5.65 18.01 9.58
CA ALA A 127 6.36 19.21 9.15
C ALA A 127 5.40 20.41 9.01
N PRO A 128 5.14 21.19 10.08
CA PRO A 128 4.16 22.29 10.08
C PRO A 128 4.47 23.37 9.03
N ALA A 129 5.73 23.52 8.60
CA ALA A 129 6.16 24.49 7.59
C ALA A 129 5.63 24.23 6.16
N ARG A 130 4.99 23.07 5.88
CA ARG A 130 4.51 22.70 4.53
C ARG A 130 2.99 22.47 4.45
N GLY A 131 2.21 22.97 5.41
CA GLY A 131 0.74 22.82 5.41
C GLY A 131 0.26 21.45 5.90
N GLY A 132 0.97 20.86 6.87
CA GLY A 132 0.62 19.56 7.46
C GLY A 132 -0.78 19.56 8.10
N ARG A 133 -1.63 18.62 7.68
CA ARG A 133 -2.93 18.31 8.32
C ARG A 133 -2.71 17.53 9.62
N LYS A 134 -3.55 17.72 10.63
CA LYS A 134 -3.44 16.96 11.89
C LYS A 134 -3.73 15.47 11.65
N ARG A 135 -3.10 14.55 12.42
CA ARG A 135 -3.23 13.08 12.27
C ARG A 135 -4.69 12.56 12.20
N HIS A 136 -5.67 13.28 12.74
CA HIS A 136 -7.10 12.92 12.69
C HIS A 136 -7.80 13.24 11.36
N GLN A 137 -7.18 14.00 10.45
CA GLN A 137 -7.78 14.45 9.18
C GLN A 137 -7.39 13.57 7.98
N VAL A 138 -6.79 12.40 8.23
CA VAL A 138 -6.41 11.46 7.17
C VAL A 138 -7.59 10.52 6.90
N HIS A 139 -8.43 10.88 5.94
CA HIS A 139 -9.58 10.07 5.50
C HIS A 139 -9.24 9.12 4.35
N ASP A 140 -8.18 9.43 3.59
CA ASP A 140 -7.69 8.63 2.45
C ASP A 140 -6.76 7.49 2.92
N LEU A 141 -7.33 6.52 3.62
CA LEU A 141 -6.67 5.28 4.04
C LEU A 141 -7.30 4.03 3.40
N LEU A 142 -8.59 4.14 3.08
CA LEU A 142 -9.48 3.06 2.72
C LEU A 142 -10.41 3.55 1.61
N GLY A 143 -10.64 2.72 0.59
CA GLY A 143 -11.52 3.02 -0.54
C GLY A 143 -12.04 1.74 -1.19
N ILE A 144 -13.05 1.87 -2.05
CA ILE A 144 -13.59 0.82 -2.93
C ILE A 144 -13.10 1.06 -4.35
#